data_AF-A0A2X3KIN4-F1
#
_entry.id   AF-A0A2X3KIN4-F1
#
_cell.length_a   1.000
_cell.length_b   1.000
_cell.length_c   1.000
_cell.angle_alpha   90.00
_cell.angle_beta   90.00
_cell.angle_gamma   90.00
#
_symmetry.space_group_name_H-M   'P 1'
#
loop_
_entity.id
_entity.type
_entity.pdbx_description
1 polymer ?
#
loop_
_entity_poly.entity_id
_entity_poly.type
_entity_poly.pdbx_seq_one_letter_code
_entity_poly.pdbx_strand_id
1 'polypeptide(L)'
;MKKYIKFCQEEDKSTNRPYTSRYIGSLVADFHRNLLKGGIYLYPSTASHPDGKLRLLYECNPMAFLAEQAGGKASDGKERILDIIPETLHQRRSFFVGNDHMVEDVERFIREFPDA
;
A
#
# COMPACT_ATOMS: atom_id res chain seq x y z
N MET A 1 -4.01 8.27 -7.37
CA MET A 1 -2.82 7.36 -7.48
C MET A 1 -1.70 7.80 -8.46
N LYS A 2 -2.01 8.20 -9.71
CA LYS A 2 -1.00 8.48 -10.76
C LYS A 2 0.06 9.52 -10.35
N LYS A 3 -0.33 10.52 -9.55
CA LYS A 3 0.56 11.58 -9.03
C LYS A 3 1.65 11.02 -8.11
N TYR A 4 1.32 10.11 -7.20
CA TYR A 4 2.30 9.45 -6.34
C TYR A 4 3.30 8.60 -7.12
N ILE A 5 2.86 7.89 -8.18
CA ILE A 5 3.78 7.12 -9.03
C ILE A 5 4.78 8.05 -9.72
N LYS A 6 4.31 9.20 -10.24
CA LYS A 6 5.20 10.22 -10.82
C LYS A 6 6.16 10.78 -9.79
N PHE A 7 5.66 11.11 -8.59
CA PHE A 7 6.50 11.53 -7.47
C PHE A 7 7.61 10.51 -7.19
N CYS A 8 7.32 9.20 -7.15
CA CYS A 8 8.35 8.17 -6.95
C CYS A 8 9.42 8.11 -8.06
N GLN A 9 9.13 8.62 -9.26
CA GLN A 9 9.99 8.58 -10.44
C GLN A 9 10.80 9.88 -10.65
N GLU A 10 10.48 10.95 -9.94
CA GLU A 10 11.20 12.23 -10.02
C GLU A 10 12.56 12.13 -9.34
N GLU A 11 13.56 12.84 -9.87
CA GLU A 11 14.88 12.90 -9.25
C GLU A 11 14.86 13.85 -8.05
N ASP A 12 15.19 13.32 -6.87
CA ASP A 12 15.33 14.11 -5.65
C ASP A 12 16.31 13.42 -4.71
N LYS A 13 17.52 14.00 -4.64
CA LYS A 13 18.62 13.47 -3.82
C LYS A 13 18.32 13.54 -2.32
N SER A 14 17.46 14.45 -1.87
CA SER A 14 17.14 14.60 -0.44
C SER A 14 16.28 13.45 0.08
N THR A 15 15.48 12.84 -0.80
CA THR A 15 14.57 11.73 -0.47
C THR A 15 15.00 10.39 -1.07
N ASN A 16 16.21 10.31 -1.64
CA ASN A 16 16.73 9.15 -2.36
C ASN A 16 15.83 8.68 -3.53
N ARG A 17 15.21 9.63 -4.24
CA ARG A 17 14.44 9.37 -5.48
C ARG A 17 15.29 9.63 -6.73
N PRO A 18 15.05 8.91 -7.84
CA PRO A 18 13.91 8.02 -8.09
C PRO A 18 14.01 6.70 -7.34
N TYR A 19 12.87 6.22 -6.82
CA TYR A 19 12.82 4.93 -6.16
C TYR A 19 12.98 3.79 -7.18
N THR A 20 13.61 2.70 -6.74
CA THR A 20 13.76 1.50 -7.58
C THR A 20 12.44 0.73 -7.65
N SER A 21 11.88 0.56 -8.84
CA SER A 21 10.65 -0.24 -9.04
C SER A 21 10.93 -1.74 -9.00
N ARG A 22 10.14 -2.49 -8.23
CA ARG A 22 10.13 -3.96 -8.18
C ARG A 22 8.71 -4.47 -7.98
N TYR A 23 8.29 -5.42 -8.80
CA TYR A 23 6.99 -6.07 -8.70
C TYR A 23 7.08 -7.51 -9.20
N ILE A 24 7.13 -8.46 -8.26
CA ILE A 24 7.21 -9.90 -8.57
C ILE A 24 5.84 -10.42 -9.03
N GLY A 25 4.76 -9.84 -8.50
CA GLY A 25 3.39 -10.29 -8.77
C GLY A 25 2.88 -11.33 -7.78
N SER A 26 3.60 -11.52 -6.67
CA SER A 26 3.20 -12.35 -5.53
C SER A 26 3.25 -11.50 -4.27
N LEU A 27 2.09 -11.30 -3.63
CA LEU A 27 1.95 -10.48 -2.43
C LEU A 27 3.01 -10.84 -1.37
N VAL A 28 3.15 -12.12 -1.06
CA VAL A 28 4.08 -12.59 -0.03
C VAL A 28 5.53 -12.32 -0.42
N ALA A 29 5.91 -12.55 -1.67
CA ALA A 29 7.29 -12.34 -2.13
C ALA A 29 7.66 -10.85 -2.17
N ASP A 30 6.73 -10.01 -2.63
CA ASP A 30 6.93 -8.55 -2.66
C ASP A 30 6.96 -7.96 -1.25
N PHE A 31 6.04 -8.36 -0.37
CA PHE A 31 6.02 -7.95 1.03
C PHE A 31 7.30 -8.35 1.76
N HIS A 32 7.72 -9.61 1.64
CA HIS A 32 8.91 -10.12 2.33
C HIS A 32 10.19 -9.38 1.92
N ARG A 33 10.35 -9.06 0.64
CA ARG A 33 11.48 -8.25 0.17
C ARG A 33 11.44 -6.85 0.77
N ASN A 34 10.29 -6.20 0.76
CA ASN A 34 10.13 -4.84 1.27
C ASN A 34 10.34 -4.79 2.79
N LEU A 35 9.93 -5.82 3.53
CA LEU A 35 10.22 -5.97 4.96
C LEU A 35 11.74 -5.99 5.25
N LEU A 36 12.52 -6.67 4.40
CA LEU A 36 13.97 -6.81 4.59
C LEU A 36 14.79 -5.62 4.07
N LYS A 37 14.33 -4.94 3.02
CA LYS A 37 15.09 -3.90 2.31
C LYS A 37 14.51 -2.50 2.43
N GLY A 38 13.36 -2.37 3.06
CA GLY A 38 12.53 -1.19 2.96
C GLY A 38 11.81 -1.12 1.61
N GLY A 39 10.71 -0.37 1.61
CA GLY A 39 9.87 -0.15 0.45
C GLY A 39 8.38 -0.20 0.78
N ILE A 40 7.58 -0.02 -0.26
CA ILE A 40 6.12 -0.04 -0.19
C ILE A 40 5.56 -0.97 -1.26
N TYR A 41 4.52 -1.71 -0.90
CA TYR A 41 3.68 -2.46 -1.81
C TYR A 41 2.36 -1.72 -2.00
N LEU A 42 1.92 -1.57 -3.25
CA LEU A 42 0.68 -0.87 -3.60
C LEU A 42 -0.23 -1.78 -4.41
N TYR A 43 -1.49 -1.90 -3.99
CA TYR A 43 -2.57 -2.51 -4.75
C TYR A 43 -3.84 -1.64 -4.65
N PRO A 44 -3.89 -0.53 -5.41
CA PRO A 44 -5.06 0.36 -5.41
C PRO A 44 -6.27 -0.30 -6.07
N SER A 45 -7.42 0.35 -5.94
CA SER A 45 -8.58 0.08 -6.78
C SER A 45 -8.29 0.34 -8.26
N THR A 46 -9.03 -0.37 -9.11
CA THR A 46 -8.98 -0.21 -10.57
C THR A 46 -10.40 -0.28 -11.13
N ALA A 47 -10.61 0.08 -12.39
CA ALA A 47 -11.94 0.02 -13.01
C ALA A 47 -12.58 -1.38 -12.95
N SER A 48 -11.77 -2.45 -13.01
CA SER A 48 -12.26 -3.83 -12.89
C SER A 48 -12.45 -4.30 -11.45
N HIS A 49 -11.89 -3.57 -10.47
CA HIS A 49 -11.92 -3.89 -9.05
C HIS A 49 -12.06 -2.58 -8.25
N PRO A 50 -13.27 -2.00 -8.16
CA PRO A 50 -13.50 -0.67 -7.56
C PRO A 50 -13.10 -0.57 -6.09
N ASP A 51 -13.19 -1.68 -5.35
CA ASP A 51 -12.78 -1.76 -3.94
C ASP A 51 -11.39 -2.37 -3.77
N GLY A 52 -10.58 -2.44 -4.82
CA GLY A 52 -9.31 -3.17 -4.81
C GLY A 52 -9.49 -4.67 -5.05
N LYS A 53 -8.36 -5.37 -5.18
CA LYS A 53 -8.36 -6.79 -5.59
C LYS A 53 -8.12 -7.75 -4.42
N LEU A 54 -7.29 -7.37 -3.45
CA LEU A 54 -6.91 -8.22 -2.34
C LEU A 54 -8.05 -8.33 -1.33
N ARG A 55 -8.14 -9.46 -0.63
CA ARG A 55 -9.20 -9.70 0.34
C ARG A 55 -8.79 -9.28 1.72
N LEU A 56 -9.70 -8.59 2.39
CA LEU A 56 -9.47 -8.00 3.69
C LEU A 56 -9.02 -9.06 4.69
N LEU A 57 -9.78 -10.15 4.83
CA LEU A 57 -9.58 -11.12 5.90
C LEU A 57 -8.32 -11.99 5.77
N TYR A 58 -7.99 -12.42 4.55
CA TYR A 58 -6.98 -13.45 4.33
C TYR A 58 -5.81 -13.02 3.44
N GLU A 59 -5.77 -11.75 3.02
CA GLU A 59 -4.61 -11.16 2.36
C GLU A 59 -4.18 -9.88 3.11
N CYS A 60 -5.08 -8.91 3.28
CA CYS A 60 -4.74 -7.61 3.86
C CYS A 60 -4.45 -7.69 5.37
N ASN A 61 -5.38 -8.20 6.17
CA ASN A 61 -5.27 -8.29 7.63
C ASN A 61 -4.01 -9.04 8.10
N PRO A 62 -3.68 -10.25 7.60
CA PRO A 62 -2.47 -10.93 8.06
C PRO A 62 -1.19 -10.17 7.69
N MET A 63 -1.11 -9.57 6.48
CA MET A 63 0.07 -8.79 6.08
C MET A 63 0.15 -7.46 6.84
N ALA A 64 -0.98 -6.83 7.13
CA ALA A 64 -1.06 -5.61 7.93
C ALA A 64 -0.58 -5.86 9.36
N PHE A 65 -0.99 -6.97 9.97
CA PHE A 65 -0.53 -7.33 11.31
C PHE A 65 0.98 -7.54 11.34
N LEU A 66 1.55 -8.25 10.37
CA LEU A 66 3.01 -8.41 10.26
C LEU A 66 3.74 -7.08 10.05
N ALA A 67 3.20 -6.21 9.21
CA ALA A 67 3.79 -4.90 8.92
C ALA A 67 3.85 -4.03 10.17
N GLU A 68 2.75 -3.93 10.91
CA GLU A 68 2.68 -3.13 12.13
C GLU A 68 3.59 -3.66 13.24
N GLN A 69 3.69 -4.99 13.40
CA GLN A 69 4.63 -5.58 14.35
C GLN A 69 6.10 -5.32 13.98
N ALA A 70 6.39 -5.07 12.70
CA ALA A 70 7.71 -4.68 12.23
C ALA A 70 7.96 -3.16 12.29
N GLY A 71 7.04 -2.37 12.83
CA GLY A 71 7.12 -0.90 12.86
C GLY A 71 6.76 -0.22 11.53
N GLY A 72 6.18 -0.96 10.58
CA GLY A 72 5.63 -0.41 9.35
C GLY A 72 4.17 0.04 9.51
N LYS A 73 3.56 0.44 8.39
CA LYS A 73 2.15 0.87 8.31
C LYS A 73 1.41 0.08 7.23
N ALA A 74 0.13 -0.18 7.47
CA ALA A 74 -0.78 -0.78 6.51
C ALA A 74 -2.11 -0.02 6.47
N SER A 75 -2.50 0.43 5.27
CA SER A 75 -3.64 1.32 5.05
C SER A 75 -4.39 0.93 3.78
N ASP A 76 -5.68 1.23 3.72
CA ASP A 76 -6.43 1.19 2.46
C ASP A 76 -6.30 2.48 1.63
N GLY A 77 -5.47 3.41 2.12
CA GLY A 77 -5.24 4.74 1.56
C GLY A 77 -5.96 5.84 2.34
N LYS A 78 -6.86 5.49 3.26
CA LYS A 78 -7.64 6.42 4.09
C LYS A 78 -7.67 6.01 5.55
N GLU A 79 -7.90 4.72 5.84
CA GLU A 79 -8.04 4.18 7.19
C GLU A 79 -7.09 2.99 7.42
N ARG A 80 -6.85 2.67 8.71
CA ARG A 80 -5.98 1.57 9.13
C ARG A 80 -6.65 0.24 8.84
N ILE A 81 -5.94 -0.66 8.15
CA ILE A 81 -6.49 -1.95 7.69
C ILE A 81 -7.05 -2.78 8.84
N LEU A 82 -6.35 -2.84 9.98
CA LEU A 82 -6.75 -3.66 11.12
C LEU A 82 -7.97 -3.14 11.88
N ASP A 83 -8.40 -1.90 11.63
CA ASP A 83 -9.58 -1.30 12.27
C ASP A 83 -10.84 -1.39 11.40
N ILE A 84 -10.71 -1.87 10.15
CA ILE A 84 -11.85 -2.06 9.25
C ILE A 84 -12.71 -3.20 9.77
N ILE A 85 -13.97 -2.90 10.10
CA ILE A 85 -14.97 -3.92 10.47
C ILE A 85 -15.40 -4.68 9.20
N PRO A 86 -15.13 -5.99 9.10
CA PRO A 86 -15.45 -6.74 7.89
C PRO A 86 -16.97 -6.90 7.69
N GLU A 87 -17.44 -6.67 6.47
CA GLU A 87 -18.84 -6.83 6.06
C GLU A 87 -19.14 -8.24 5.50
N THR A 88 -18.17 -8.84 4.79
CA THR A 88 -18.32 -10.17 4.17
C THR A 88 -17.01 -10.96 4.17
N LEU A 89 -17.10 -12.29 4.07
CA LEU A 89 -15.92 -13.17 4.06
C LEU A 89 -14.95 -12.88 2.91
N HIS A 90 -15.46 -12.50 1.74
CA HIS A 90 -14.65 -12.24 0.54
C HIS A 90 -14.51 -10.75 0.21
N GLN A 91 -14.78 -9.87 1.19
CA GLN A 91 -14.64 -8.43 1.04
C GLN A 91 -13.23 -8.09 0.54
N ARG A 92 -13.18 -7.23 -0.47
CA ARG A 92 -11.93 -6.74 -1.04
C ARG A 92 -11.59 -5.36 -0.48
N ARG A 93 -10.30 -5.03 -0.50
CA ARG A 93 -9.84 -3.71 -0.14
C ARG A 93 -8.64 -3.28 -0.98
N SER A 94 -8.52 -1.96 -1.20
CA SER A 94 -7.25 -1.37 -1.60
C SER A 94 -6.23 -1.62 -0.50
N PHE A 95 -4.96 -1.81 -0.86
CA PHE A 95 -3.95 -2.20 0.10
C PHE A 95 -2.62 -1.52 -0.18
N PHE A 96 -2.14 -0.76 0.80
CA PHE A 96 -0.84 -0.10 0.79
C PHE A 96 -0.10 -0.46 2.08
N VAL A 97 1.06 -1.09 1.95
CA VAL A 97 1.80 -1.62 3.10
C VAL A 97 3.30 -1.50 2.93
N GLY A 98 4.02 -1.12 3.99
CA GLY A 98 5.48 -0.97 3.97
C GLY A 98 5.99 -0.01 5.03
N ASN A 99 7.08 0.70 4.71
CA ASN A 99 7.58 1.79 5.54
C ASN A 99 6.49 2.85 5.79
N ASP A 100 6.37 3.28 7.04
CA ASP A 100 5.41 4.26 7.53
C ASP A 100 5.35 5.53 6.66
N HIS A 101 6.48 6.20 6.46
CA HIS A 101 6.57 7.45 5.71
C HIS A 101 6.13 7.29 4.24
N MET A 102 6.39 6.13 3.62
CA MET A 102 5.97 5.88 2.23
C MET A 102 4.46 5.66 2.14
N VAL A 103 3.86 5.00 3.13
CA VAL A 103 2.41 4.80 3.20
C VAL A 103 1.72 6.13 3.53
N GLU A 104 2.28 6.94 4.41
CA GLU A 104 1.80 8.29 4.70
C GLU A 104 1.84 9.22 3.49
N ASP A 105 2.90 9.12 2.67
CA ASP A 105 2.95 9.81 1.38
C ASP A 105 1.77 9.37 0.49
N VAL A 106 1.50 8.07 0.36
CA VAL A 106 0.35 7.58 -0.42
C VAL A 106 -0.97 8.17 0.09
N GLU A 107 -1.21 8.10 1.40
CA GLU A 107 -2.42 8.66 2.01
C GLU A 107 -2.52 10.18 1.76
N ARG A 108 -1.40 10.92 1.86
CA ARG A 108 -1.33 12.35 1.55
C ARG A 108 -1.72 12.62 0.10
N PHE A 109 -1.13 11.91 -0.85
CA PHE A 109 -1.46 12.07 -2.27
C PHE A 109 -2.91 11.69 -2.58
N ILE A 110 -3.51 10.72 -1.87
CA ILE A 110 -4.94 10.39 -2.02
C ILE A 110 -5.83 11.51 -1.47
N ARG A 111 -5.45 12.14 -0.34
CA ARG A 111 -6.17 13.28 0.24
C ARG A 111 -6.09 14.54 -0.63
N GLU A 112 -4.90 14.84 -1.16
CA GLU A 112 -4.65 16.05 -1.98
C GLU A 112 -5.21 15.93 -3.40
N PHE A 113 -5.22 14.72 -3.95
CA PHE A 113 -5.69 14.44 -5.30
C PHE A 113 -6.75 13.32 -5.27
N PRO A 114 -7.93 13.56 -4.69
CA PRO A 114 -9.01 12.60 -4.74
C PRO A 114 -9.37 12.33 -6.20
N ASP A 115 -9.53 11.06 -6.56
CA ASP A 115 -10.03 10.70 -7.89
C ASP A 115 -11.49 11.21 -7.96
N ALA A 116 -11.79 12.02 -8.99
CA ALA A 116 -13.07 12.69 -9.20
C ALA A 116 -14.19 11.72 -9.60
#